data_AF-A0A4P9C628-F1
#
_entry.id   AF-A0A4P9C628-F1
#
_cell.length_a   1.000
_cell.length_b   1.000
_cell.length_c   1.000
_cell.angle_alpha   90.00
_cell.angle_beta   90.00
_cell.angle_gamma   90.00
#
_symmetry.space_group_name_H-M   'P 1'
#
loop_
_entity.id
_entity.type
_entity.pdbx_description
1 polymer ?
#
loop_
_entity_poly.entity_id
_entity_poly.type
_entity_poly.pdbx_seq_one_letter_code
_entity_poly.pdbx_strand_id
1 'polypeptide(L)'
;MPDTRDLAYQDYLEGMKYKDIAKKYGVSLSAVKSWAARYWKKESCNPATKKVATKRKDQKVIREEVEQVMGNGGLSDKQRLFCLHYIRCFNATKAYQKAYDCGYETAAVAGPRLLGNVGVRSEIERLKQNRLNRELLSEDDLFQKYMDIAFSDMTDYASFGPGGVVLKDSGQVDGTLITEVKEGKAGVSVKLADRMQALKWLTDRYTSFNPEQQARIDKYKAEVQRMNGEPEEIEDLTEIDEVIYGGSD
;
A
#
# COMPACT_ATOMS: atom_id res chain seq x y z
N MET A 1 24.25 -56.13 11.22
CA MET A 1 23.40 -55.00 11.62
C MET A 1 22.52 -54.64 10.43
N PRO A 2 21.23 -54.29 10.61
CA PRO A 2 20.39 -53.83 9.52
C PRO A 2 20.98 -52.59 8.86
N ASP A 3 20.92 -52.51 7.53
CA ASP A 3 21.35 -51.32 6.77
C ASP A 3 20.48 -50.12 7.21
N THR A 4 21.11 -48.96 7.49
CA THR A 4 20.42 -47.74 7.91
C THR A 4 19.37 -47.29 6.90
N ARG A 5 19.59 -47.62 5.63
CA ARG A 5 18.62 -47.40 4.55
C ARG A 5 17.36 -48.25 4.68
N ASP A 6 17.50 -49.50 5.10
CA ASP A 6 16.38 -50.44 5.17
C ASP A 6 15.47 -50.10 6.36
N LEU A 7 16.05 -49.66 7.48
CA LEU A 7 15.33 -49.08 8.62
C LEU A 7 14.60 -47.78 8.24
N ALA A 8 15.27 -46.91 7.46
CA ALA A 8 14.65 -45.69 6.94
C ALA A 8 13.47 -45.97 5.99
N TYR A 9 13.48 -47.11 5.28
CA TYR A 9 12.36 -47.52 4.44
C TYR A 9 11.14 -47.98 5.26
N GLN A 10 11.36 -48.71 6.35
CA GLN A 10 10.28 -49.10 7.28
C GLN A 10 9.62 -47.88 7.89
N ASP A 11 10.42 -46.91 8.36
CA ASP A 11 9.90 -45.65 8.90
C ASP A 11 9.09 -44.85 7.85
N TYR A 12 9.50 -44.93 6.58
CA TYR A 12 8.75 -44.32 5.48
C TYR A 12 7.42 -45.04 5.21
N LEU A 13 7.39 -46.38 5.24
CA LEU A 13 6.16 -47.17 5.12
C LEU A 13 5.19 -46.91 6.28
N GLU A 14 5.72 -46.64 7.48
CA GLU A 14 4.95 -46.18 8.65
C GLU A 14 4.43 -44.73 8.52
N GLY A 15 4.79 -44.03 7.44
CA GLY A 15 4.29 -42.69 7.12
C GLY A 15 5.15 -41.54 7.64
N MET A 16 6.37 -41.79 8.14
CA MET A 16 7.29 -40.70 8.51
C MET A 16 7.73 -39.91 7.28
N LYS A 17 7.85 -38.60 7.44
CA LYS A 17 8.33 -37.71 6.38
C LYS A 17 9.84 -37.83 6.24
N TYR A 18 10.35 -37.60 5.04
CA TYR A 18 11.79 -37.62 4.75
C TYR A 18 12.62 -36.70 5.65
N LYS A 19 12.06 -35.59 6.11
CA LYS A 19 12.75 -34.66 7.03
C LYS A 19 12.95 -35.26 8.42
N ASP A 20 11.98 -36.02 8.91
CA ASP A 20 12.02 -36.63 10.24
C ASP A 20 12.92 -37.88 10.21
N ILE A 21 12.89 -38.65 9.13
CA ILE A 21 13.82 -39.75 8.86
C ILE A 21 15.26 -39.22 8.80
N ALA A 22 15.51 -38.13 8.08
CA ALA A 22 16.83 -37.49 8.00
C ALA A 22 17.37 -37.12 9.40
N LYS A 23 16.51 -36.54 10.24
CA LYS A 23 16.86 -36.18 11.62
C LYS A 23 17.13 -37.41 12.50
N LYS A 24 16.29 -38.45 12.39
CA LYS A 24 16.39 -39.69 13.19
C LYS A 24 17.71 -40.43 12.94
N TYR A 25 18.14 -40.53 11.69
CA TYR A 25 19.36 -41.24 11.31
C TYR A 25 20.60 -40.34 11.15
N GLY A 26 20.49 -39.03 11.45
CA GLY A 26 21.59 -38.09 11.36
C GLY A 26 22.13 -37.90 9.93
N VAL A 27 21.29 -38.10 8.91
CA VAL A 27 21.66 -37.96 7.50
C VAL A 27 21.02 -36.72 6.88
N SER A 28 21.56 -36.26 5.75
CA SER A 28 20.97 -35.14 5.03
C SER A 28 19.64 -35.51 4.38
N LEU A 29 18.75 -34.53 4.23
CA LEU A 29 17.49 -34.71 3.49
C LEU A 29 17.75 -35.17 2.04
N SER A 30 18.87 -34.75 1.43
CA SER A 30 19.27 -35.18 0.09
C SER A 30 19.68 -36.65 0.04
N ALA A 31 20.31 -37.19 1.09
CA ALA A 31 20.63 -38.61 1.19
C ALA A 31 19.36 -39.47 1.24
N VAL A 32 18.38 -39.09 2.06
CA VAL A 32 17.08 -39.79 2.15
C VAL A 32 16.33 -39.76 0.81
N LYS A 33 16.31 -38.61 0.12
CA LYS A 33 15.71 -38.49 -1.22
C LYS A 33 16.42 -39.35 -2.26
N SER A 34 17.75 -39.44 -2.18
CA SER A 34 18.55 -40.32 -3.06
C SER A 34 18.23 -41.79 -2.81
N TRP A 35 18.06 -42.20 -1.54
CA TRP A 35 17.66 -43.56 -1.20
C TRP A 35 16.27 -43.91 -1.72
N ALA A 36 15.31 -42.99 -1.54
CA ALA A 36 13.95 -43.14 -2.07
C ALA A 36 13.94 -43.34 -3.58
N ALA A 37 14.72 -42.55 -4.32
CA ALA A 37 14.80 -42.63 -5.76
C ALA A 37 15.48 -43.92 -6.25
N ARG A 38 16.52 -44.37 -5.55
CA ARG A 38 17.40 -45.48 -6.00
C ARG A 38 16.92 -46.86 -5.54
N TYR A 39 16.36 -46.97 -4.34
CA TYR A 39 16.14 -48.27 -3.69
C TYR A 39 14.69 -48.53 -3.28
N TRP A 40 13.87 -47.50 -3.05
CA TRP A 40 12.47 -47.68 -2.59
C TRP A 40 11.47 -47.84 -3.75
N LYS A 41 11.96 -47.94 -4.99
CA LYS A 41 11.15 -47.98 -6.21
C LYS A 41 10.82 -49.42 -6.63
N LYS A 42 10.17 -50.19 -5.74
CA LYS A 42 9.58 -51.51 -6.06
C LYS A 42 8.21 -51.65 -5.39
N GLU A 43 7.25 -52.17 -6.17
CA GLU A 43 5.85 -52.54 -5.84
C GLU A 43 5.00 -51.57 -4.97
N SER A 44 3.99 -50.98 -5.61
CA SER A 44 2.85 -50.21 -5.06
C SER A 44 2.77 -49.95 -3.55
N CYS A 45 3.26 -48.79 -3.10
CA CYS A 45 2.74 -48.14 -1.88
C CYS A 45 2.59 -46.65 -2.18
N ASN A 46 1.40 -46.24 -2.61
CA ASN A 46 1.01 -44.84 -2.67
C ASN A 46 0.28 -44.55 -1.34
N PRO A 47 0.95 -44.13 -0.25
CA PRO A 47 0.22 -43.76 0.95
C PRO A 47 -0.64 -42.55 0.58
N ALA A 48 -1.96 -42.72 0.66
CA ALA A 48 -2.92 -41.67 0.41
C ALA A 48 -2.58 -40.48 1.33
N THR A 49 -1.88 -39.48 0.81
CA THR A 49 -1.64 -38.24 1.54
C THR A 49 -3.02 -37.61 1.72
N LYS A 50 -3.56 -37.66 2.94
CA LYS A 50 -4.64 -36.74 3.33
C LYS A 50 -4.13 -35.34 2.99
N LYS A 51 -4.77 -34.71 2.01
CA LYS A 51 -4.48 -33.33 1.60
C LYS A 51 -4.79 -32.44 2.81
N VAL A 52 -3.80 -32.20 3.65
CA VAL A 52 -3.91 -31.19 4.69
C VAL A 52 -3.81 -29.86 3.96
N ALA A 53 -4.97 -29.25 3.71
CA ALA A 53 -5.03 -27.93 3.12
C ALA A 53 -4.29 -26.96 4.05
N THR A 54 -3.10 -26.52 3.64
CA THR A 54 -2.45 -25.35 4.23
C THR A 54 -3.46 -24.22 4.06
N LYS A 55 -4.02 -23.69 5.16
CA LYS A 55 -4.90 -22.51 5.08
C LYS A 55 -4.10 -21.40 4.42
N ARG A 56 -4.38 -21.13 3.15
CA ARG A 56 -3.81 -19.98 2.42
C ARG A 56 -4.22 -18.73 3.18
N LYS A 57 -3.33 -17.74 3.25
CA LYS A 57 -3.60 -16.39 3.80
C LYS A 57 -4.97 -15.85 3.34
N ASP A 58 -5.33 -16.12 2.09
CA ASP A 58 -6.63 -15.81 1.49
C ASP A 58 -7.85 -16.27 2.31
N GLN A 59 -7.80 -17.45 2.93
CA GLN A 59 -8.94 -18.00 3.67
C GLN A 59 -9.13 -17.36 5.05
N LYS A 60 -8.08 -16.75 5.62
CA LYS A 60 -8.18 -15.96 6.86
C LYS A 60 -8.81 -14.60 6.57
N VAL A 61 -8.37 -13.94 5.50
CA VAL A 61 -8.96 -12.68 4.99
C VAL A 61 -10.44 -12.87 4.66
N ILE A 62 -10.79 -13.97 3.96
CA ILE A 62 -12.19 -14.30 3.64
C ILE A 62 -13.03 -14.48 4.91
N ARG A 63 -12.50 -15.07 5.99
CA ARG A 63 -13.26 -15.24 7.26
C ARG A 63 -13.48 -13.91 7.96
N GLU A 64 -12.44 -13.07 8.04
CA GLU A 64 -12.54 -11.73 8.64
C GLU A 64 -13.53 -10.84 7.87
N GLU A 65 -13.50 -10.87 6.53
CA GLU A 65 -14.45 -10.13 5.68
C GLU A 65 -15.89 -10.65 5.81
N VAL A 66 -16.07 -11.97 5.90
CA VAL A 66 -17.40 -12.59 6.08
C VAL A 66 -18.00 -12.22 7.45
N GLU A 67 -17.18 -12.21 8.51
CA GLU A 67 -17.62 -11.89 9.88
C GLU A 67 -18.06 -10.42 10.02
N GLN A 68 -17.38 -9.49 9.34
CA GLN A 68 -17.74 -8.06 9.31
C GLN A 68 -19.05 -7.75 8.56
N VAL A 69 -19.45 -8.60 7.61
CA VAL A 69 -20.66 -8.42 6.81
C VAL A 69 -21.90 -9.03 7.48
N MET A 70 -21.73 -9.96 8.43
CA MET A 70 -22.84 -10.60 9.16
C MET A 70 -23.59 -9.65 10.12
N GLY A 71 -23.04 -8.48 10.44
CA GLY A 71 -23.65 -7.49 11.33
C GLY A 71 -24.77 -6.62 10.73
N ASN A 72 -25.03 -6.69 9.42
CA ASN A 72 -25.97 -5.80 8.73
C ASN A 72 -27.36 -6.40 8.59
N GLY A 73 -28.25 -6.15 9.54
CA GLY A 73 -29.63 -6.71 9.60
C GLY A 73 -30.56 -6.40 8.42
N GLY A 74 -30.18 -5.53 7.47
CA GLY A 74 -31.02 -5.12 6.34
C GLY A 74 -30.75 -5.80 4.99
N LEU A 75 -29.68 -6.61 4.86
CA LEU A 75 -29.30 -7.27 3.61
C LEU A 75 -29.50 -8.78 3.70
N SER A 76 -30.01 -9.39 2.63
CA SER A 76 -30.05 -10.86 2.51
C SER A 76 -28.66 -11.47 2.36
N ASP A 77 -28.50 -12.74 2.72
CA ASP A 77 -27.22 -13.44 2.63
C ASP A 77 -26.65 -13.44 1.20
N LYS A 78 -27.51 -13.55 0.19
CA LYS A 78 -27.08 -13.48 -1.22
C LYS A 78 -26.59 -12.07 -1.60
N GLN A 79 -27.22 -11.02 -1.09
CA GLN A 79 -26.76 -9.64 -1.33
C GLN A 79 -25.44 -9.35 -0.61
N ARG A 80 -25.28 -9.84 0.62
CA ARG A 80 -24.01 -9.77 1.37
C ARG A 80 -22.89 -10.48 0.62
N LEU A 81 -23.16 -11.69 0.14
CA LEU A 81 -22.21 -12.48 -0.65
C LEU A 81 -21.87 -11.78 -1.98
N PHE A 82 -22.85 -11.13 -2.61
CA PHE A 82 -22.64 -10.29 -3.78
C PHE A 82 -21.69 -9.12 -3.49
N CYS A 83 -21.90 -8.38 -2.39
CA CYS A 83 -21.02 -7.27 -1.99
C CYS A 83 -19.56 -7.75 -1.80
N LEU A 84 -19.36 -8.86 -1.10
CA LEU A 84 -18.04 -9.47 -0.89
C LEU A 84 -17.34 -9.84 -2.20
N HIS A 85 -18.06 -10.53 -3.11
CA HIS A 85 -17.51 -10.88 -4.40
C HIS A 85 -17.24 -9.65 -5.27
N TYR A 86 -18.10 -8.64 -5.20
CA TYR A 86 -17.96 -7.41 -5.97
C TYR A 86 -16.70 -6.64 -5.58
N ILE A 87 -16.41 -6.47 -4.29
CA ILE A 87 -15.19 -5.79 -3.83
C ILE A 87 -13.93 -6.54 -4.26
N ARG A 88 -14.02 -7.86 -4.42
CA ARG A 88 -12.89 -8.68 -4.87
C ARG A 88 -12.61 -8.56 -6.37
N CYS A 89 -13.64 -8.45 -7.22
CA CYS A 89 -13.48 -8.49 -8.67
C CYS A 89 -13.96 -7.26 -9.45
N PHE A 90 -14.54 -6.26 -8.78
CA PHE A 90 -15.12 -5.03 -9.35
C PHE A 90 -15.94 -5.27 -10.62
N ASN A 91 -16.64 -6.40 -10.67
CA ASN A 91 -17.42 -6.84 -11.81
C ASN A 91 -18.76 -7.36 -11.31
N ALA A 92 -19.83 -6.61 -11.61
CA ALA A 92 -21.17 -6.90 -11.11
C ALA A 92 -21.69 -8.25 -11.62
N THR A 93 -21.50 -8.55 -12.90
CA THR A 93 -21.92 -9.81 -13.52
C THR A 93 -21.26 -11.01 -12.83
N LYS A 94 -19.92 -11.01 -12.70
CA LYS A 94 -19.18 -12.12 -12.06
C LYS A 94 -19.51 -12.24 -10.57
N ALA A 95 -19.71 -11.12 -9.87
CA ALA A 95 -20.10 -11.13 -8.47
C ALA A 95 -21.51 -11.74 -8.29
N TYR A 96 -22.44 -11.38 -9.18
CA TYR A 96 -23.80 -11.90 -9.16
C TYR A 96 -23.85 -13.40 -9.47
N GLN A 97 -23.12 -13.86 -10.50
CA GLN A 97 -23.01 -15.29 -10.81
C GLN A 97 -22.55 -16.11 -9.60
N LYS A 98 -21.55 -15.61 -8.86
CA LYS A 98 -21.02 -16.32 -7.69
C LYS A 98 -21.94 -16.27 -6.48
N ALA A 99 -22.66 -15.17 -6.29
CA ALA A 99 -23.53 -14.98 -5.13
C ALA A 99 -24.90 -15.65 -5.27
N TYR A 100 -25.42 -15.72 -6.50
CA TYR A 100 -26.77 -16.23 -6.80
C TYR A 100 -26.77 -17.57 -7.54
N ASP A 101 -25.59 -18.08 -7.93
CA ASP A 101 -25.40 -19.33 -8.67
C ASP A 101 -26.26 -19.39 -9.93
N CYS A 102 -26.13 -18.38 -10.79
CA CYS A 102 -26.95 -18.23 -12.00
C CYS A 102 -26.10 -18.14 -13.28
N GLY A 103 -26.77 -18.40 -14.41
CA GLY A 103 -26.18 -18.26 -15.73
C GLY A 103 -25.73 -16.84 -16.04
N TYR A 104 -24.85 -16.72 -17.05
CA TYR A 104 -24.27 -15.45 -17.48
C TYR A 104 -25.32 -14.43 -17.90
N GLU A 105 -26.28 -14.84 -18.73
CA GLU A 105 -27.33 -13.95 -19.26
C GLU A 105 -28.12 -13.27 -18.13
N THR A 106 -28.54 -14.06 -17.14
CA THR A 106 -29.26 -13.53 -15.97
C THR A 106 -28.39 -12.56 -15.16
N ALA A 107 -27.13 -12.92 -14.92
CA ALA A 107 -26.22 -12.09 -14.15
C ALA A 107 -25.83 -10.79 -14.85
N ALA A 108 -25.75 -10.79 -16.18
CA ALA A 108 -25.38 -9.63 -16.97
C ALA A 108 -26.44 -8.51 -16.85
N VAL A 109 -27.71 -8.90 -16.69
CA VAL A 109 -28.82 -7.96 -16.48
C VAL A 109 -29.00 -7.63 -14.99
N ALA A 110 -29.06 -8.65 -14.14
CA ALA A 110 -29.39 -8.48 -12.72
C ALA A 110 -28.25 -7.89 -11.89
N GLY A 111 -26.99 -8.19 -12.24
CA GLY A 111 -25.81 -7.74 -11.51
C GLY A 111 -25.68 -6.21 -11.45
N PRO A 112 -25.62 -5.51 -12.59
CA PRO A 112 -25.59 -4.04 -12.61
C PRO A 112 -26.80 -3.41 -11.94
N ARG A 113 -28.00 -4.00 -12.12
CA ARG A 113 -29.24 -3.52 -11.48
C ARG A 113 -29.15 -3.59 -9.95
N LEU A 114 -28.51 -4.62 -9.40
CA LEU A 114 -28.38 -4.81 -7.95
C LEU A 114 -27.52 -3.71 -7.29
N LEU A 115 -26.59 -3.10 -8.03
CA LEU A 115 -25.81 -1.94 -7.55
C LEU A 115 -26.68 -0.69 -7.31
N GLY A 116 -27.87 -0.62 -7.91
CA GLY A 116 -28.83 0.46 -7.68
C GLY A 116 -29.60 0.33 -6.36
N ASN A 117 -29.53 -0.82 -5.68
CA ASN A 117 -30.15 -0.99 -4.37
C ASN A 117 -29.38 -0.19 -3.30
N VAL A 118 -30.08 0.67 -2.56
CA VAL A 118 -29.47 1.56 -1.57
C VAL A 118 -28.66 0.80 -0.52
N GLY A 119 -29.22 -0.28 0.03
CA GLY A 119 -28.53 -1.09 1.05
C GLY A 119 -27.27 -1.76 0.50
N VAL A 120 -27.33 -2.31 -0.72
CA VAL A 120 -26.18 -2.93 -1.38
C VAL A 120 -25.09 -1.89 -1.67
N ARG A 121 -25.48 -0.71 -2.16
CA ARG A 121 -24.56 0.39 -2.45
C ARG A 121 -23.84 0.86 -1.19
N SER A 122 -24.59 1.16 -0.12
CA SER A 122 -24.03 1.58 1.16
C SER A 122 -23.07 0.53 1.72
N GLU A 123 -23.37 -0.76 1.55
CA GLU A 123 -22.49 -1.83 2.03
C GLU A 123 -21.20 -1.97 1.21
N ILE A 124 -21.29 -1.86 -0.12
CA ILE A 124 -20.12 -1.82 -1.00
C ILE A 124 -19.23 -0.63 -0.63
N GLU A 125 -19.83 0.53 -0.35
CA GLU A 125 -19.09 1.72 0.06
C GLU A 125 -18.40 1.53 1.42
N ARG A 126 -19.11 0.97 2.40
CA ARG A 126 -18.53 0.58 3.70
C ARG A 126 -17.36 -0.38 3.54
N LEU A 127 -17.49 -1.40 2.68
CA LEU A 127 -16.42 -2.36 2.41
C LEU A 127 -15.24 -1.73 1.68
N LYS A 128 -15.47 -0.80 0.74
CA LYS A 128 -14.40 -0.02 0.10
C LYS A 128 -13.63 0.82 1.11
N GLN A 129 -14.34 1.49 2.02
CA GLN A 129 -13.71 2.30 3.08
C GLN A 129 -12.90 1.43 4.04
N ASN A 130 -13.45 0.30 4.50
CA ASN A 130 -12.70 -0.66 5.33
C ASN A 130 -11.46 -1.23 4.61
N ARG A 131 -11.59 -1.52 3.31
CA ARG A 131 -10.48 -2.03 2.51
C ARG A 131 -9.41 -0.96 2.30
N LEU A 132 -9.80 0.28 2.01
CA LEU A 132 -8.91 1.43 1.95
C LEU A 132 -8.17 1.59 3.28
N ASN A 133 -8.88 1.71 4.40
CA ASN A 133 -8.30 1.85 5.74
C ASN A 133 -7.35 0.70 6.13
N ARG A 134 -7.53 -0.51 5.55
CA ARG A 134 -6.68 -1.68 5.80
C ARG A 134 -5.47 -1.78 4.86
N GLU A 135 -5.63 -1.44 3.58
CA GLU A 135 -4.60 -1.58 2.54
C GLU A 135 -3.76 -0.30 2.36
N LEU A 136 -4.33 0.87 2.66
CA LEU A 136 -3.76 2.17 2.35
C LEU A 136 -4.21 3.20 3.39
N LEU A 137 -3.26 3.59 4.24
CA LEU A 137 -3.14 4.96 4.71
C LEU A 137 -4.34 5.45 5.53
N SER A 138 -4.29 5.29 6.85
CA SER A 138 -5.08 6.15 7.71
C SER A 138 -4.84 7.63 7.35
N GLU A 139 -5.77 8.54 7.67
CA GLU A 139 -5.51 9.98 7.46
C GLU A 139 -4.17 10.40 8.08
N ASP A 140 -3.81 9.77 9.21
CA ASP A 140 -2.52 9.96 9.87
C ASP A 140 -1.35 9.46 9.04
N ASP A 141 -1.41 8.26 8.44
CA ASP A 141 -0.32 7.73 7.60
C ASP A 141 -0.14 8.55 6.32
N LEU A 142 -1.24 9.03 5.73
CA LEU A 142 -1.21 9.92 4.58
C LEU A 142 -0.60 11.27 4.97
N PHE A 143 -1.00 11.80 6.13
CA PHE A 143 -0.46 13.02 6.69
C PHE A 143 1.05 12.88 6.97
N GLN A 144 1.48 11.79 7.61
CA GLN A 144 2.90 11.49 7.82
C GLN A 144 3.64 11.42 6.49
N LYS A 145 3.09 10.73 5.48
CA LYS A 145 3.74 10.67 4.17
C LYS A 145 3.91 12.03 3.51
N TYR A 146 2.91 12.90 3.62
CA TYR A 146 3.00 14.27 3.11
C TYR A 146 3.94 15.15 3.95
N MET A 147 4.01 14.96 5.27
CA MET A 147 5.02 15.59 6.14
C MET A 147 6.43 15.19 5.73
N ASP A 148 6.67 13.90 5.51
CA ASP A 148 7.98 13.38 5.09
C ASP A 148 8.40 13.97 3.74
N ILE A 149 7.48 14.11 2.78
CA ILE A 149 7.76 14.80 1.50
C ILE A 149 8.04 16.30 1.74
N ALA A 150 7.19 16.97 2.52
CA ALA A 150 7.26 18.41 2.78
C ALA A 150 8.56 18.85 3.47
N PHE A 151 9.10 17.99 4.33
CA PHE A 151 10.30 18.28 5.13
C PHE A 151 11.53 17.48 4.70
N SER A 152 11.44 16.70 3.62
CA SER A 152 12.60 15.99 3.06
C SER A 152 13.70 16.97 2.62
N ASP A 153 14.94 16.66 3.01
CA ASP A 153 16.12 17.41 2.60
C ASP A 153 16.94 16.59 1.59
N MET A 154 17.45 17.23 0.53
CA MET A 154 18.28 16.57 -0.48
C MET A 154 19.56 15.96 0.10
N THR A 155 20.09 16.54 1.18
CA THR A 155 21.29 16.06 1.89
C THR A 155 21.05 14.75 2.63
N ASP A 156 19.81 14.36 2.89
CA ASP A 156 19.46 13.04 3.43
C ASP A 156 19.67 11.93 2.40
N TYR A 157 19.74 12.27 1.12
CA TYR A 157 19.85 11.32 0.00
C TYR A 157 21.19 11.40 -0.73
N ALA A 158 21.80 12.57 -0.77
CA ALA A 158 23.01 12.83 -1.55
C ALA A 158 23.96 13.78 -0.83
N SER A 159 25.26 13.53 -0.95
CA SER A 159 26.31 14.48 -0.58
C SER A 159 26.92 15.11 -1.83
N PHE A 160 27.24 16.40 -1.77
CA PHE A 160 27.83 17.14 -2.87
C PHE A 160 29.06 17.93 -2.40
N GLY A 161 30.10 17.98 -3.22
CA GLY A 161 31.36 18.67 -2.90
C GLY A 161 32.29 18.78 -4.11
N PRO A 162 33.57 19.11 -3.90
CA PRO A 162 34.55 19.28 -5.00
C PRO A 162 34.72 18.05 -5.90
N GLY A 163 34.38 16.85 -5.39
CA GLY A 163 34.41 15.58 -6.11
C GLY A 163 33.10 15.19 -6.83
N GLY A 164 32.09 16.07 -6.85
CA GLY A 164 30.79 15.81 -7.46
C GLY A 164 29.71 15.38 -6.47
N VAL A 165 28.66 14.73 -6.99
CA VAL A 165 27.49 14.26 -6.21
C VAL A 165 27.61 12.76 -5.97
N VAL A 166 27.46 12.34 -4.72
CA VAL A 166 27.46 10.93 -4.31
C VAL A 166 26.15 10.64 -3.59
N LEU A 167 25.42 9.64 -4.05
CA LEU A 167 24.20 9.16 -3.38
C LEU A 167 24.57 8.30 -2.16
N LYS A 168 23.79 8.42 -1.10
CA LYS A 168 23.90 7.54 0.07
C LYS A 168 23.35 6.14 -0.24
N ASP A 169 23.73 5.17 0.59
CA ASP A 169 23.30 3.78 0.42
C ASP A 169 21.77 3.65 0.50
N SER A 170 21.19 2.83 -0.38
CA SER A 170 19.74 2.60 -0.44
C SER A 170 19.13 2.10 0.88
N GLY A 171 19.89 1.40 1.72
CA GLY A 171 19.46 0.94 3.05
C GLY A 171 19.50 2.02 4.13
N GLN A 172 20.02 3.21 3.82
CA GLN A 172 20.16 4.35 4.74
C GLN A 172 19.25 5.53 4.37
N VAL A 173 18.49 5.42 3.28
CA VAL A 173 17.64 6.50 2.75
C VAL A 173 16.22 6.02 2.53
N ASP A 174 15.25 6.91 2.66
CA ASP A 174 13.87 6.60 2.31
C ASP A 174 13.65 6.72 0.79
N GLY A 175 13.90 5.62 0.07
CA GLY A 175 13.69 5.56 -1.38
C GLY A 175 12.25 5.87 -1.82
N THR A 176 11.26 5.86 -0.92
CA THR A 176 9.86 6.18 -1.25
C THR A 176 9.60 7.68 -1.49
N LEU A 177 10.61 8.53 -1.26
CA LEU A 177 10.55 9.97 -1.51
C LEU A 177 11.31 10.37 -2.78
N ILE A 178 11.98 9.42 -3.45
CA ILE A 178 12.74 9.65 -4.67
C ILE A 178 11.84 9.42 -5.89
N THR A 179 11.74 10.41 -6.77
CA THR A 179 10.97 10.32 -8.02
C THR A 179 11.81 9.85 -9.20
N GLU A 180 13.10 10.18 -9.20
CA GLU A 180 14.00 9.88 -10.32
C GLU A 180 15.45 9.76 -9.85
N VAL A 181 16.16 8.75 -10.36
CA VAL A 181 17.62 8.64 -10.28
C VAL A 181 18.17 8.43 -11.69
N LYS A 182 19.10 9.27 -12.12
CA LYS A 182 19.78 9.17 -13.42
C LYS A 182 21.28 9.21 -13.25
N GLU A 183 21.98 8.30 -13.89
CA GLU A 183 23.43 8.33 -14.03
C GLU A 183 23.79 8.66 -15.48
N GLY A 184 24.46 9.78 -15.68
CA GLY A 184 24.91 10.26 -16.97
C GLY A 184 26.42 10.36 -17.05
N LYS A 185 26.95 10.68 -18.24
CA LYS A 185 28.40 10.87 -18.46
C LYS A 185 29.02 11.96 -17.59
N ALA A 186 28.22 12.90 -17.09
CA ALA A 186 28.63 14.02 -16.26
C ALA A 186 28.37 13.81 -14.75
N GLY A 187 27.85 12.64 -14.33
CA GLY A 187 27.54 12.32 -12.94
C GLY A 187 26.08 11.92 -12.71
N VAL A 188 25.67 11.95 -11.43
CA VAL A 188 24.36 11.47 -10.97
C VAL A 188 23.41 12.65 -10.73
N SER A 189 22.15 12.49 -11.15
CA SER A 189 21.04 13.39 -10.86
C SER A 189 19.96 12.63 -10.08
N VAL A 190 19.46 13.24 -9.01
CA VAL A 190 18.37 12.71 -8.18
C VAL A 190 17.27 13.76 -8.06
N LYS A 191 16.02 13.32 -8.16
CA LYS A 191 14.84 14.15 -7.92
C LYS A 191 14.02 13.55 -6.79
N LEU A 192 13.57 14.41 -5.88
CA LEU A 192 12.66 14.05 -4.82
C LEU A 192 11.20 14.31 -5.24
N ALA A 193 10.27 13.85 -4.42
CA ALA A 193 8.85 14.17 -4.53
C ALA A 193 8.61 15.68 -4.34
N ASP A 194 7.52 16.17 -4.94
CA ASP A 194 7.24 17.60 -4.97
C ASP A 194 6.84 18.13 -3.58
N ARG A 195 7.78 18.84 -2.96
CA ARG A 195 7.63 19.48 -1.65
C ARG A 195 6.50 20.51 -1.62
N MET A 196 6.32 21.29 -2.70
CA MET A 196 5.29 22.33 -2.75
C MET A 196 3.89 21.73 -2.83
N GLN A 197 3.72 20.67 -3.60
CA GLN A 197 2.44 19.96 -3.65
C GLN A 197 2.10 19.32 -2.31
N ALA A 198 3.11 18.76 -1.61
CA ALA A 198 2.91 18.22 -0.27
C ALA A 198 2.53 19.29 0.75
N LEU A 199 3.25 20.41 0.78
CA LEU A 199 2.92 21.56 1.63
C LEU A 199 1.54 22.14 1.32
N LYS A 200 1.16 22.23 0.05
CA LYS A 200 -0.17 22.67 -0.36
C LYS A 200 -1.24 21.72 0.17
N TRP A 201 -1.06 20.41 -0.01
CA TRP A 201 -2.00 19.40 0.50
C TRP A 201 -2.15 19.48 2.02
N LEU A 202 -1.03 19.61 2.74
CA LEU A 202 -1.03 19.78 4.20
C LEU A 202 -1.75 21.07 4.60
N THR A 203 -1.46 22.19 3.93
CA THR A 203 -2.09 23.48 4.18
C THR A 203 -3.59 23.41 3.94
N ASP A 204 -4.04 22.93 2.78
CA ASP A 204 -5.46 22.82 2.43
C ASP A 204 -6.23 21.97 3.47
N ARG A 205 -5.60 20.93 4.02
CA ARG A 205 -6.20 20.08 5.06
C ARG A 205 -6.19 20.72 6.45
N TYR A 206 -5.16 21.49 6.80
CA TYR A 206 -5.00 22.12 8.12
C TYR A 206 -5.72 23.47 8.25
N THR A 207 -5.75 24.29 7.18
CA THR A 207 -6.43 25.60 7.17
C THR A 207 -7.93 25.49 7.05
N SER A 208 -8.45 24.34 6.62
CA SER A 208 -9.88 24.03 6.63
C SER A 208 -10.51 24.05 8.04
N PHE A 209 -9.72 24.18 9.11
CA PHE A 209 -10.23 24.18 10.50
C PHE A 209 -9.91 25.43 11.33
N ASN A 210 -9.16 26.43 10.83
CA ASN A 210 -8.89 27.66 11.59
C ASN A 210 -8.73 28.91 10.69
N PRO A 211 -9.72 29.85 10.71
CA PRO A 211 -9.70 31.08 9.90
C PRO A 211 -8.49 31.99 10.13
N GLU A 212 -7.93 32.01 11.34
CA GLU A 212 -6.81 32.88 11.71
C GLU A 212 -5.49 32.43 11.08
N GLN A 213 -5.31 31.11 10.90
CA GLN A 213 -4.10 30.57 10.28
C GLN A 213 -4.12 30.73 8.75
N GLN A 214 -5.30 30.64 8.13
CA GLN A 214 -5.47 30.93 6.70
C GLN A 214 -5.04 32.37 6.37
N ALA A 215 -5.51 33.35 7.15
CA ALA A 215 -5.14 34.75 6.96
C ALA A 215 -3.63 35.00 7.11
N ARG A 216 -2.96 34.27 8.01
CA ARG A 216 -1.52 34.39 8.24
C ARG A 216 -0.69 33.79 7.10
N ILE A 217 -1.17 32.70 6.50
CA ILE A 217 -0.53 32.07 5.33
C ILE A 217 -0.70 32.94 4.08
N ASP A 218 -1.87 33.55 3.90
CA ASP A 218 -2.12 34.45 2.76
C ASP A 218 -1.26 35.70 2.83
N LYS A 219 -1.05 36.27 4.03
CA LYS A 219 -0.10 37.35 4.25
C LYS A 219 1.34 36.95 3.89
N TYR A 220 1.78 35.77 4.33
CA TYR A 220 3.12 35.25 4.02
C TYR A 220 3.32 35.00 2.52
N LYS A 221 2.31 34.48 1.81
CA LYS A 221 2.36 34.30 0.36
C LYS A 221 2.46 35.64 -0.37
N ALA A 222 1.72 36.65 0.07
CA ALA A 222 1.79 38.00 -0.49
C ALA A 222 3.17 38.65 -0.26
N GLU A 223 3.76 38.50 0.93
CA GLU A 223 5.13 38.97 1.22
C GLU A 223 6.20 38.25 0.36
N VAL A 224 6.08 36.94 0.16
CA VAL A 224 6.99 36.18 -0.71
C VAL A 224 6.85 36.57 -2.19
N GLN A 225 5.64 36.93 -2.63
CA GLN A 225 5.43 37.49 -3.97
C GLN A 225 6.05 38.89 -4.12
N ARG A 226 5.91 39.77 -3.12
CA ARG A 226 6.58 41.09 -3.12
C ARG A 226 8.11 40.97 -3.12
N MET A 227 8.66 39.96 -2.45
CA MET A 227 10.11 39.72 -2.43
C MET A 227 10.69 39.12 -3.73
N ASN A 228 9.87 38.48 -4.58
CA ASN A 228 10.32 37.85 -5.83
C ASN A 228 10.20 38.73 -7.09
N GLY A 229 9.83 40.01 -6.93
CA GLY A 229 9.99 41.04 -7.96
C GLY A 229 8.95 41.03 -9.09
N GLU A 230 7.80 41.66 -8.83
CA GLU A 230 7.22 42.58 -9.82
C GLU A 230 7.36 43.99 -9.23
N PRO A 231 7.89 44.98 -9.97
CA PRO A 231 8.03 46.33 -9.44
C PRO A 231 6.64 46.94 -9.27
N GLU A 232 6.26 47.29 -8.04
CA GLU A 232 5.11 48.16 -7.80
C GLU A 232 5.41 49.50 -8.45
N GLU A 233 4.58 49.90 -9.43
CA GLU A 233 4.46 51.31 -9.80
C GLU A 233 4.14 52.10 -8.53
N ILE A 234 5.08 52.97 -8.16
CA ILE A 234 4.91 53.92 -7.07
C ILE A 234 3.88 54.94 -7.55
N GLU A 235 2.63 54.81 -7.11
CA GLU A 235 1.67 55.92 -7.17
C GLU A 235 2.09 56.97 -6.13
N ASP A 236 2.67 58.01 -6.71
CA ASP A 236 2.84 59.39 -6.25
C ASP A 236 2.09 59.77 -4.95
N LEU A 237 2.84 60.00 -3.88
CA LEU A 237 2.39 60.76 -2.70
C LEU A 237 3.36 61.92 -2.48
N THR A 238 3.36 62.88 -3.40
CA THR A 238 3.90 64.24 -3.24
C THR A 238 3.23 65.08 -2.13
N GLU A 239 2.64 64.45 -1.11
CA GLU A 239 1.90 65.15 -0.03
C GLU A 239 2.50 64.97 1.38
N ILE A 240 3.71 64.42 1.52
CA ILE A 240 4.34 64.24 2.86
C ILE A 240 5.55 65.16 3.08
N ASP A 241 6.02 65.91 2.07
CA ASP A 241 7.23 66.75 2.22
C ASP A 241 6.97 68.13 2.86
N GLU A 242 5.71 68.58 2.97
CA GLU A 242 5.36 69.81 3.74
C GLU A 242 5.29 69.58 5.26
N VAL A 243 5.22 68.33 5.72
CA VAL A 243 5.05 68.01 7.16
C VAL A 243 6.40 67.83 7.87
N ILE A 244 7.48 67.54 7.13
CA ILE A 244 8.82 67.35 7.71
C ILE A 244 9.61 68.67 7.75
N TYR A 245 9.43 69.57 6.80
CA TYR A 245 10.04 70.90 6.83
C TYR A 245 8.98 71.96 7.11
N GLY A 246 8.65 72.10 8.40
CA GLY A 246 7.90 73.26 8.88
C GLY A 246 8.53 74.55 8.34
N GLY A 247 7.68 75.38 7.73
CA GLY A 247 8.04 76.74 7.36
C GLY A 247 8.60 77.53 8.54
N SER A 248 9.74 78.16 8.30
CA SER A 248 10.28 79.31 9.01
C SER A 248 11.14 80.02 7.95
N ASP A 249 10.86 81.23 7.44
CA ASP A 249 10.00 82.34 7.85
C ASP A 249 9.21 82.91 6.64
#